data_AF-A0AAU5XXK8-F1
#
_entry.id   AF-A0AAU5XXK8-F1
#
_cell.length_a   1.000
_cell.length_b   1.000
_cell.length_c   1.000
_cell.angle_alpha   90.00
_cell.angle_beta   90.00
_cell.angle_gamma   90.00
#
_symmetry.space_group_name_H-M   'P 1'
#
loop_
_entity.id
_entity.type
_entity.pdbx_description
1 polymer ?
#
loop_
_entity_poly.entity_id
_entity_poly.type
_entity_poly.pdbx_seq_one_letter_code
_entity_poly.pdbx_strand_id
1 'polypeptide(L)'
;MTRPDPDADSLAAEGRRLLDSLARRAAVDEAVGVLRGWQGCDAAQARDDLTGDTGAAGLGVEAARVAAAVDARADGTADPDYGGWT
;
A
#
# COMPACT_ATOMS: atom_id res chain seq x y z
N MET A 1 -33.64 -0.93 -18.58
CA MET A 1 -32.64 -0.04 -17.95
C MET A 1 -31.27 -0.52 -18.38
N THR A 2 -30.64 0.17 -19.33
CA THR A 2 -29.29 -0.15 -19.80
C THR A 2 -28.31 0.46 -18.80
N ARG A 3 -27.50 -0.37 -18.13
CA ARG A 3 -26.42 0.11 -17.27
C ARG A 3 -25.46 0.91 -18.17
N PRO A 4 -25.12 2.17 -17.83
CA PRO A 4 -24.15 2.91 -18.64
C PRO A 4 -22.85 2.12 -18.65
N ASP A 5 -22.30 1.93 -19.85
CA ASP A 5 -20.96 1.35 -20.00
C ASP A 5 -20.00 2.23 -19.21
N PRO A 6 -19.20 1.66 -18.29
CA PRO A 6 -18.25 2.45 -17.53
C PRO A 6 -17.25 3.05 -18.52
N ASP A 7 -16.96 4.35 -18.34
CA ASP A 7 -15.95 5.01 -19.14
C ASP A 7 -14.59 4.29 -18.99
N ALA A 8 -13.81 4.25 -20.07
CA ALA A 8 -12.56 3.49 -20.11
C ALA A 8 -11.55 3.97 -19.06
N ASP A 9 -11.59 5.25 -18.70
CA ASP A 9 -10.69 5.87 -17.72
C ASP A 9 -11.02 5.43 -16.29
N SER A 10 -12.31 5.28 -15.96
CA SER A 10 -12.83 4.77 -14.69
C SER A 10 -12.50 3.30 -14.52
N LEU A 11 -12.62 2.50 -15.59
CA LEU A 11 -12.15 1.11 -15.59
C LEU A 11 -10.64 1.02 -15.35
N ALA A 12 -9.85 1.87 -16.01
CA ALA A 12 -8.41 1.90 -15.82
C ALA A 12 -8.02 2.33 -14.39
N ALA A 13 -8.70 3.33 -13.83
CA ALA A 13 -8.48 3.81 -12.47
C ALA A 13 -8.85 2.73 -11.43
N GLU A 14 -9.97 2.04 -11.63
CA GLU A 14 -10.37 0.94 -10.73
C GLU A 14 -9.41 -0.25 -10.85
N GLY A 15 -8.97 -0.57 -12.07
CA GLY A 15 -7.92 -1.58 -12.30
C GLY A 15 -6.62 -1.24 -11.57
N ARG A 16 -6.19 0.02 -11.61
CA ARG A 16 -5.02 0.50 -10.87
C ARG A 16 -5.19 0.30 -9.37
N ARG A 17 -6.32 0.72 -8.80
CA ARG A 17 -6.62 0.56 -7.37
C ARG A 17 -6.60 -0.90 -6.92
N LEU A 18 -7.11 -1.80 -7.75
CA LEU A 18 -7.08 -3.24 -7.49
C LEU A 18 -5.65 -3.77 -7.49
N LEU A 19 -4.83 -3.39 -8.47
CA LEU A 19 -3.42 -3.77 -8.53
C LEU A 19 -2.64 -3.24 -7.32
N ASP A 20 -2.87 -2.00 -6.90
CA ASP A 20 -2.22 -1.42 -5.72
C ASP A 20 -2.65 -2.13 -4.44
N SER A 21 -3.94 -2.50 -4.34
CA SER A 21 -4.46 -3.30 -3.24
C SER A 21 -3.81 -4.69 -3.16
N LEU A 22 -3.63 -5.34 -4.31
CA LEU A 22 -2.95 -6.63 -4.40
C LEU A 22 -1.46 -6.51 -4.05
N ALA A 23 -0.78 -5.47 -4.52
CA ALA A 23 0.61 -5.20 -4.20
C ALA A 23 0.81 -4.98 -2.69
N ARG A 24 -0.08 -4.22 -2.04
CA ARG A 24 -0.06 -4.05 -0.58
C ARG A 24 -0.26 -5.36 0.16
N ARG A 25 -1.20 -6.20 -0.27
CA ARG A 25 -1.43 -7.53 0.34
C ARG A 25 -0.20 -8.43 0.20
N ALA A 26 0.41 -8.46 -0.97
CA ALA A 26 1.64 -9.22 -1.20
C ALA A 26 2.77 -8.75 -0.27
N ALA A 27 2.97 -7.43 -0.13
CA ALA A 27 3.99 -6.89 0.78
C ALA A 27 3.75 -7.29 2.25
N VAL A 28 2.49 -7.30 2.70
CA VAL A 28 2.14 -7.75 4.06
C VAL A 28 2.43 -9.24 4.24
N ASP A 29 2.05 -10.08 3.27
CA ASP A 29 2.30 -11.52 3.37
C ASP A 29 3.81 -11.85 3.32
N GLU A 30 4.61 -11.11 2.56
CA GLU A 30 6.07 -11.22 2.58
C GLU A 30 6.65 -10.84 3.95
N ALA A 31 6.19 -9.74 4.55
CA ALA A 31 6.62 -9.32 5.89
C ALA A 31 6.29 -10.38 6.96
N VAL A 32 5.10 -10.98 6.87
CA VAL A 32 4.70 -12.12 7.72
C VAL A 32 5.64 -13.31 7.50
N GLY A 33 5.99 -13.62 6.26
CA GLY A 33 6.95 -14.68 5.93
C GLY A 33 8.32 -14.47 6.59
N VAL A 34 8.86 -13.26 6.50
CA VAL A 34 10.13 -12.88 7.13
C VAL A 34 10.06 -13.03 8.65
N LEU A 35 9.01 -12.50 9.29
CA LEU A 35 8.82 -12.59 10.75
C LEU A 35 8.78 -14.04 11.23
N ARG A 36 8.02 -14.90 10.53
CA ARG A 36 7.96 -16.34 10.82
C ARG A 36 9.33 -17.00 10.70
N GLY A 37 10.11 -16.66 9.67
CA GLY A 37 11.44 -17.21 9.45
C GLY A 37 12.45 -16.80 10.53
N TRP A 38 12.37 -15.55 11.01
CA TRP A 38 13.31 -15.01 12.00
C TRP A 38 12.96 -15.39 13.43
N GLN A 39 11.68 -15.36 13.78
CA GLN A 39 11.21 -15.54 15.16
C GLN A 39 10.73 -16.96 15.45
N GLY A 40 10.51 -17.78 14.42
CA GLY A 40 9.90 -19.10 14.58
C GLY A 40 8.44 -19.05 15.05
N CYS A 41 7.76 -17.94 14.82
CA CYS A 41 6.35 -17.74 15.18
C CYS A 41 5.40 -18.23 14.08
N ASP A 42 4.11 -18.39 14.43
CA ASP A 42 3.09 -18.70 13.44
C ASP A 42 2.59 -17.45 12.70
N ALA A 43 1.77 -17.66 11.66
CA ALA A 43 1.29 -16.57 10.82
C ALA A 43 0.24 -15.67 11.49
N ALA A 44 -0.40 -16.12 12.57
CA ALA A 44 -1.34 -15.29 13.34
C ALA A 44 -0.53 -14.36 14.25
N GLN A 45 0.42 -14.93 14.99
CA GLN A 45 1.34 -14.18 15.84
C GLN A 45 2.14 -13.15 15.03
N ALA A 46 2.70 -13.54 13.88
CA ALA A 46 3.44 -12.60 13.02
C ALA A 46 2.56 -11.45 12.49
N ARG A 47 1.26 -11.70 12.26
CA ARG A 47 0.31 -10.64 11.85
C ARG A 47 -0.06 -9.75 13.02
N ASP A 48 -0.28 -10.33 14.19
CA ASP A 48 -0.56 -9.60 15.42
C ASP A 48 0.65 -8.75 15.81
N ASP A 49 1.88 -9.25 15.67
CA ASP A 49 3.11 -8.50 15.95
C ASP A 49 3.33 -7.37 14.92
N LEU A 50 3.04 -7.64 13.64
CA LEU A 50 3.09 -6.61 12.57
C LEU A 50 2.05 -5.51 12.80
N THR A 51 0.95 -5.80 13.50
CA THR A 51 -0.16 -4.87 13.75
C THR A 51 -0.22 -4.33 15.18
N GLY A 52 0.54 -4.93 16.11
CA GLY A 52 0.33 -4.84 17.55
C GLY A 52 1.22 -3.85 18.31
N ASP A 53 2.41 -3.52 17.79
CA ASP A 53 3.42 -2.72 18.54
C ASP A 53 3.40 -1.21 18.28
N THR A 54 2.44 -0.74 17.48
CA THR A 54 2.11 0.68 17.39
C THR A 54 0.65 0.83 17.71
N GLY A 55 0.33 1.11 18.99
CA GLY A 55 -1.02 1.54 19.38
C GLY A 55 -1.57 2.55 18.39
N ALA A 56 -2.89 2.50 18.13
CA ALA A 56 -3.62 3.06 16.98
C ALA A 56 -3.20 4.43 16.39
N ALA A 57 -2.44 5.25 17.12
CA ALA A 57 -1.84 6.50 16.66
C ALA A 57 -0.49 6.35 15.90
N GLY A 58 0.29 5.28 16.11
CA GLY A 58 1.62 5.11 15.49
C GLY A 58 1.58 4.43 14.12
N LEU A 59 0.77 3.39 13.95
CA LEU A 59 0.71 2.59 12.73
C LEU A 59 0.05 3.36 11.59
N GLY A 60 -1.06 4.04 11.87
CA GLY A 60 -1.75 4.86 10.87
C GLY A 60 -0.87 6.01 10.40
N VAL A 61 -0.06 6.58 11.29
CA VAL A 61 0.85 7.69 10.96
C VAL A 61 2.04 7.19 10.15
N GLU A 62 2.69 6.08 10.51
CA GLU A 62 3.81 5.58 9.70
C GLU A 62 3.36 4.91 8.40
N ALA A 63 2.22 4.21 8.39
CA ALA A 63 1.63 3.72 7.15
C ALA A 63 1.22 4.88 6.23
N ALA A 64 0.67 5.98 6.78
CA ALA A 64 0.38 7.19 6.01
C ALA A 64 1.66 7.89 5.54
N ARG A 65 2.74 7.90 6.33
CA ARG A 65 4.02 8.48 5.92
C ARG A 65 4.68 7.66 4.81
N VAL A 66 4.67 6.34 4.92
CA VAL A 66 5.19 5.43 3.89
C VAL A 66 4.34 5.54 2.61
N ALA A 67 3.01 5.58 2.73
CA ALA A 67 2.12 5.81 1.59
C ALA A 67 2.40 7.16 0.92
N ALA A 68 2.50 8.25 1.69
CA ALA A 68 2.81 9.57 1.15
C ALA A 68 4.19 9.64 0.47
N ALA A 69 5.20 8.93 0.99
CA ALA A 69 6.51 8.86 0.36
C ALA A 69 6.48 8.07 -0.95
N VAL A 70 5.69 6.99 -0.99
CA VAL A 70 5.46 6.20 -2.21
C VAL A 70 4.69 7.00 -3.25
N ASP A 71 3.63 7.69 -2.84
CA ASP A 71 2.80 8.54 -3.70
C ASP A 71 3.64 9.71 -4.27
N ALA A 72 4.43 10.39 -3.45
CA ALA A 72 5.32 11.45 -3.92
C ALA A 72 6.39 10.95 -4.92
N ARG A 73 6.88 9.71 -4.74
CA ARG A 73 7.80 9.07 -5.69
C ARG A 73 7.09 8.69 -6.98
N ALA A 74 5.85 8.22 -6.90
CA ALA A 74 5.03 7.82 -8.04
C ALA A 74 4.58 9.03 -8.88
N ASP A 75 4.22 10.13 -8.23
CA ASP A 75 3.81 11.39 -8.86
C ASP A 75 4.99 12.20 -9.43
N GLY A 76 6.23 11.71 -9.27
CA GLY A 76 7.44 12.42 -9.68
C GLY A 76 7.75 13.67 -8.86
N THR A 77 6.95 13.98 -7.83
CA THR A 77 7.10 15.18 -6.99
C THR A 77 8.23 15.06 -5.97
N ALA A 78 8.77 13.85 -5.77
CA ALA A 78 9.97 13.61 -4.99
C ALA A 78 11.29 13.73 -5.79
N ASP A 79 11.22 14.04 -7.09
CA ASP A 79 12.40 14.31 -7.92
C ASP A 79 12.82 15.79 -7.77
N PRO A 80 14.04 16.10 -7.27
CA PRO A 80 14.50 17.48 -7.13
C PRO A 80 14.61 18.25 -8.46
N ASP A 81 14.63 17.54 -9.60
CA ASP A 81 14.65 18.12 -10.95
C ASP A 81 13.23 18.25 -11.55
N TYR A 82 12.17 17.97 -10.77
CA TYR A 82 10.79 18.04 -11.23
C TYR A 82 10.34 19.50 -11.50
N GLY A 83 10.24 19.86 -12.79
CA GLY A 83 9.86 21.19 -13.27
C GLY A 83 8.35 21.49 -13.39
N GLY A 84 7.47 20.57 -12.95
CA GLY A 84 6.01 20.72 -13.03
C GLY A 84 5.44 20.66 -14.46
N TRP A 85 4.18 20.26 -14.59
CA TRP A 85 3.44 20.34 -15.87
C TRP A 85 2.83 21.73 -16.01
N THR A 86 3.49 22.63 -16.75
CA THR A 86 2.88 23.88 -17.26
C THR A 86 2.10 23.63 -18.54
#